data_AF-A0A848IJH6-F1
#
_entry.id   AF-A0A848IJH6-F1
#
_cell.length_a   1.000
_cell.length_b   1.000
_cell.length_c   1.000
_cell.angle_alpha   90.00
_cell.angle_beta   90.00
_cell.angle_gamma   90.00
#
_symmetry.space_group_name_H-M   'P 1'
#
loop_
_entity.id
_entity.type
_entity.pdbx_description
1 polymer ?
#
loop_
_entity_poly.entity_id
_entity_poly.type
_entity_poly.pdbx_seq_one_letter_code
_entity_poly.pdbx_strand_id
1 'polypeptide(L)' 'MDATIDQLKKSGLVTDDQVKAMGPDERKLIESLTPEEIKALESIKNKAQGTVGTLQDGNIIF' A
#
# COMPACT_ATOMS: atom_id res chain seq x y z
N MET A 1 11.83 2.23 -16.47
CA MET A 1 11.97 1.81 -15.05
C MET A 1 11.03 2.68 -14.24
N ASP A 2 10.52 2.20 -13.10
CA ASP A 2 9.48 2.84 -12.24
C ASP A 2 7.98 2.57 -12.51
N ALA A 3 7.60 1.65 -13.42
CA ALA A 3 6.17 1.33 -13.63
C ALA A 3 5.49 0.75 -12.35
N THR A 4 6.27 0.07 -11.51
CA THR A 4 5.82 -0.53 -10.24
C THR A 4 5.61 0.52 -9.15
N ILE A 5 6.53 1.48 -9.04
CA ILE A 5 6.43 2.60 -8.08
C ILE A 5 5.23 3.49 -8.44
N ASP A 6 5.03 3.78 -9.72
CA ASP A 6 3.87 4.56 -10.19
C ASP A 6 2.54 3.87 -9.85
N GLN A 7 2.45 2.55 -10.03
CA GLN A 7 1.28 1.78 -9.61
C GLN A 7 1.05 1.84 -8.10
N LEU A 8 2.09 1.61 -7.29
CA LEU A 8 1.95 1.68 -5.83
C LEU A 8 1.56 3.07 -5.35
N LYS A 9 2.06 4.14 -5.99
CA LYS A 9 1.63 5.52 -5.73
C LYS A 9 0.16 5.74 -6.09
N LYS A 10 -0.30 5.22 -7.23
CA LYS A 10 -1.72 5.29 -7.64
C LYS A 10 -2.65 4.53 -6.71
N SER A 11 -2.22 3.37 -6.21
CA SER A 11 -2.92 2.61 -5.15
C SER A 11 -2.82 3.28 -3.77
N GLY A 12 -2.00 4.32 -3.63
CA GLY A 12 -1.68 4.99 -2.38
C GLY A 12 -0.99 4.08 -1.37
N LEU A 13 -0.37 2.99 -1.82
CA LEU A 13 0.38 2.05 -0.98
C LEU A 13 1.70 2.66 -0.50
N VAL A 14 2.33 3.47 -1.35
CA VAL A 14 3.45 4.32 -0.96
C VAL A 14 3.16 5.77 -1.32
N THR A 15 3.68 6.69 -0.53
CA THR A 15 3.61 8.14 -0.79
C THR A 15 4.87 8.61 -1.49
N ASP A 16 4.80 9.79 -2.13
CA ASP A 16 5.97 10.40 -2.76
C ASP A 16 7.11 10.63 -1.76
N ASP A 17 6.76 10.97 -0.52
CA ASP A 17 7.71 11.19 0.57
C ASP A 17 8.43 9.88 0.96
N GLN A 18 7.69 8.76 1.05
CA GLN A 18 8.30 7.43 1.27
C GLN A 18 9.18 7.01 0.09
N VAL A 19 8.77 7.28 -1.15
CA VAL A 19 9.59 7.00 -2.35
C VAL A 19 10.87 7.84 -2.38
N LYS A 20 10.81 9.06 -1.86
CA LYS A 20 11.95 9.96 -1.75
C LYS A 20 12.87 9.59 -0.59
N ALA A 21 12.32 9.07 0.50
CA ALA A 21 13.07 8.54 1.63
C ALA A 21 13.65 7.14 1.34
N MET A 22 13.06 6.39 0.41
CA MET A 22 13.50 5.05 0.05
C MET A 22 14.89 5.07 -0.59
N GLY A 23 15.78 4.28 0.01
CA GLY A 23 17.11 4.03 -0.51
C GLY A 23 17.09 3.20 -1.81
N PRO A 24 18.26 3.06 -2.46
CA PRO A 24 18.40 2.27 -3.68
C PRO A 24 18.02 0.79 -3.51
N ASP A 25 18.28 0.21 -2.34
CA ASP A 25 17.91 -1.18 -2.03
C ASP A 25 16.39 -1.38 -1.89
N GLU A 26 15.70 -0.45 -1.24
CA GLU A 26 14.24 -0.49 -1.09
C GLU A 26 13.54 -0.30 -2.44
N ARG A 27 14.05 0.62 -3.28
CA ARG A 27 13.55 0.79 -4.64
C ARG A 27 13.71 -0.47 -5.48
N LYS A 28 14.84 -1.17 -5.37
CA LYS A 28 15.06 -2.46 -6.04
C LYS A 28 14.09 -3.54 -5.57
N LEU A 29 13.81 -3.61 -4.27
CA LEU A 29 12.81 -4.53 -3.72
C LEU A 29 11.43 -4.24 -4.31
N ILE A 30 11.05 -2.97 -4.38
CA ILE A 30 9.78 -2.56 -4.98
C ILE A 30 9.74 -2.85 -6.48
N GLU A 31 10.79 -2.56 -7.24
CA GLU A 31 10.83 -2.88 -8.67
C GLU A 31 10.81 -4.40 -8.92
N SER A 32 11.22 -5.20 -7.93
CA SER A 32 11.14 -6.67 -7.99
C SER A 32 9.75 -7.22 -7.64
N LEU A 33 8.84 -6.39 -7.11
CA LEU A 33 7.48 -6.82 -6.80
C LEU A 33 6.70 -7.09 -8.08
N THR A 34 5.98 -8.21 -8.08
CA THR A 34 5.06 -8.56 -9.16
C THR A 34 3.72 -7.81 -9.02
N PRO A 35 2.96 -7.64 -10.11
CA PRO A 35 1.64 -7.02 -10.08
C PRO A 35 0.67 -7.73 -9.12
N GLU A 36 0.80 -9.05 -8.96
CA GLU A 36 -0.02 -9.84 -8.04
C GLU A 36 0.27 -9.49 -6.58
N GLU A 37 1.54 -9.31 -6.22
CA GLU A 37 1.95 -8.89 -4.87
C GLU A 37 1.48 -7.47 -4.54
N ILE A 38 1.55 -6.55 -5.50
CA ILE A 38 1.03 -5.18 -5.34
C ILE A 38 -0.48 -5.20 -5.06
N LYS A 39 -1.23 -6.01 -5.81
CA LYS A 39 -2.68 -6.16 -5.62
C LYS A 39 -3.02 -6.79 -4.27
N ALA A 40 -2.19 -7.74 -3.81
CA ALA A 40 -2.33 -8.31 -2.47
C ALA A 40 -2.08 -7.24 -1.39
N LEU A 41 -1.04 -6.42 -1.52
CA LEU A 41 -0.75 -5.30 -0.61
C LEU A 41 -1.89 -4.28 -0.60
N GLU A 42 -2.47 -3.95 -1.75
CA GLU A 42 -3.62 -3.03 -1.86
C GLU A 42 -4.83 -3.58 -1.11
N SER A 43 -5.10 -4.87 -1.27
CA SER A 43 -6.19 -5.57 -0.58
C SER A 43 -5.98 -5.59 0.93
N ILE A 44 -4.75 -5.80 1.40
CA ILE A 44 -4.38 -5.79 2.82
C ILE A 44 -4.57 -4.39 3.40
N LYS A 45 -4.07 -3.36 2.72
CA LYS A 45 -4.26 -1.96 3.13
C LYS A 45 -5.75 -1.63 3.22
N ASN A 46 -6.54 -1.99 2.21
CA ASN A 46 -7.99 -1.74 2.21
C ASN A 46 -8.69 -2.47 3.35
N LYS A 47 -8.30 -3.73 3.64
CA LYS A 47 -8.85 -4.50 4.76
C LYS A 47 -8.48 -3.91 6.12
N ALA A 48 -7.22 -3.51 6.31
CA ALA A 48 -6.75 -2.88 7.55
C ALA A 48 -7.38 -1.49 7.74
N GLN A 49 -7.51 -0.71 6.68
CA GLN A 49 -8.15 0.60 6.70
C GLN A 49 -9.67 0.49 6.89
N GLY A 50 -10.30 -0.56 6.34
CA GLY A 50 -11.69 -0.92 6.59
C GLY A 50 -11.92 -1.34 8.05
N THR A 51 -10.99 -2.06 8.68
CA THR A 51 -11.08 -2.37 10.12
C THR A 51 -10.93 -1.13 11.00
N VAL A 52 -10.21 -0.09 10.56
CA VAL A 52 -10.13 1.19 11.30
C VAL A 52 -11.33 2.12 10.96
N GLY A 53 -11.90 2.00 9.76
CA GLY A 53 -13.05 2.80 9.30
C GLY A 53 -14.43 2.27 9.69
N THR A 54 -14.58 0.99 10.07
CA THR A 54 -15.84 0.44 10.58
C THR A 54 -16.00 0.57 12.10
N LEU A 55 -15.06 1.22 12.79
CA LEU A 55 -15.25 1.63 14.19
C LEU A 55 -16.03 2.93 14.34
N GLN A 56 -16.44 3.54 13.23
CA GLN A 56 -17.15 4.80 13.19
C GLN A 56 -18.39 4.68 12.30
N ASP A 57 -19.29 3.76 12.67
CA ASP A 57 -20.75 3.95 12.59
C ASP A 57 -21.46 2.66 13.05
N GLY A 58 -21.85 2.62 14.31
CA GLY A 58 -22.91 1.72 14.78
C GLY A 58 -22.48 0.31 15.22
N ASN A 59 -22.38 0.15 16.54
CA ASN A 59 -22.66 -1.09 17.29
C ASN A 59 -21.53 -2.15 17.38
N ILE A 60 -20.68 -2.00 18.41
CA ILE A 60 -19.88 -3.11 18.96
C ILE A 60 -20.70 -3.73 20.08
N ILE A 61 -21.25 -4.92 19.86
CA ILE A 61 -21.87 -5.74 20.91
C ILE A 61 -20.73 -6.56 21.55
N PHE A 62 -20.45 -6.35 22.84
CA PHE A 62 -19.63 -7.23 23.67
C PHE A 62 -20.45 -8.42 24.18
#